data_AF-A0A258DXA4-F1
#
_entry.id   AF-A0A258DXA4-F1
#
_cell.length_a   1.000
_cell.length_b   1.000
_cell.length_c   1.000
_cell.angle_alpha   90.00
_cell.angle_beta   90.00
_cell.angle_gamma   90.00
#
_symmetry.space_group_name_H-M   'P 1'
#
loop_
_entity.id
_entity.type
_entity.pdbx_description
1 polymer ?
#
loop_
_entity_poly.entity_id
_entity_poly.type
_entity_poly.pdbx_seq_one_letter_code
_entity_poly.pdbx_strand_id
1 'polypeptide(L)' 'MTHATTTLKPVTLVPEARRMAFLPALFSPVLMLIGERAVYQFISWLAPDDYAGGLWHFHEREGQ' A
#
# COMPACT_ATOMS: atom_id res chain seq x y z
N MET A 1 33.06 5.44 12.31
CA MET A 1 31.80 5.37 11.55
C MET A 1 30.80 4.56 12.38
N THR A 2 29.80 5.20 12.96
CA THR A 2 28.74 4.54 13.75
C THR A 2 27.73 3.93 12.78
N HIS A 3 27.65 2.59 12.74
CA HIS A 3 26.56 1.92 12.03
C HIS A 3 25.26 2.19 12.79
N ALA A 4 24.32 2.90 12.16
CA ALA A 4 22.97 2.97 12.67
C ALA A 4 22.35 1.57 12.55
N THR A 5 22.05 0.94 13.68
CA THR A 5 21.27 -0.30 13.71
C THR A 5 19.84 0.04 13.29
N THR A 6 19.50 -0.23 12.03
CA THR A 6 18.11 -0.13 11.57
C THR A 6 17.32 -1.28 12.20
N THR A 7 16.60 -1.01 13.27
CA THR A 7 15.60 -1.94 13.80
C THR A 7 14.54 -2.14 12.71
N LEU A 8 14.56 -3.31 12.07
CA LEU A 8 13.52 -3.72 11.13
C LEU A 8 12.23 -3.86 11.93
N LYS A 9 11.27 -2.98 11.68
CA LYS A 9 9.94 -3.14 12.27
C LYS A 9 9.17 -4.13 11.38
N PRO A 10 8.45 -5.08 11.98
CA PRO A 10 7.72 -6.08 11.22
C PRO A 10 6.62 -5.43 10.39
N VAL A 11 6.45 -5.92 9.18
CA VAL A 11 5.35 -5.60 8.29
C VAL A 11 4.30 -6.70 8.43
N THR A 12 3.05 -6.34 8.66
CA THR A 12 1.95 -7.29 8.84
C THR A 12 0.91 -7.13 7.75
N LEU A 13 0.30 -8.24 7.33
CA LEU A 13 -0.81 -8.21 6.39
C LEU A 13 -2.03 -7.57 7.06
N VAL A 14 -2.69 -6.64 6.36
CA VAL A 14 -3.94 -6.03 6.83
C VAL A 14 -5.06 -7.08 6.79
N PRO A 15 -5.77 -7.32 7.91
CA PRO A 15 -6.89 -8.26 7.95
C PRO A 15 -8.03 -7.86 7.00
N GLU A 16 -8.71 -8.87 6.44
CA GLU A 16 -9.86 -8.72 5.52
C GLU A 16 -10.89 -7.69 6.02
N ALA A 17 -11.23 -7.74 7.31
CA ALA A 17 -12.20 -6.84 7.93
C ALA A 17 -11.83 -5.34 7.85
N ARG A 18 -10.53 -5.01 7.77
CA ARG A 18 -10.04 -3.62 7.65
C ARG A 18 -9.67 -3.24 6.21
N ARG A 19 -9.70 -4.20 5.27
CA ARG A 19 -9.24 -4.03 3.89
C ARG A 19 -9.92 -2.87 3.18
N MET A 20 -11.24 -2.74 3.31
CA MET A 20 -12.02 -1.67 2.66
C MET A 20 -11.75 -0.28 3.27
N ALA A 21 -11.36 -0.21 4.54
CA ALA A 21 -11.06 1.05 5.23
C ALA A 21 -9.60 1.49 5.03
N PHE A 22 -8.73 0.62 4.53
CA PHE A 22 -7.28 0.86 4.46
C PHE A 22 -6.91 2.00 3.50
N LEU A 23 -7.32 1.93 2.22
CA LEU A 23 -7.02 2.99 1.25
C LEU A 23 -7.66 4.34 1.63
N PRO A 24 -8.91 4.42 2.10
CA PRO A 24 -9.47 5.66 2.65
C PRO A 24 -8.66 6.25 3.80
N ALA A 25 -8.13 5.43 4.71
CA ALA A 25 -7.30 5.89 5.81
C ALA A 25 -5.94 6.41 5.33
N LEU A 26 -5.32 5.75 4.35
CA LEU A 26 -4.02 6.12 3.80
C LEU A 26 -4.07 7.44 3.02
N PHE A 27 -5.13 7.64 2.22
CA PHE A 27 -5.25 8.80 1.33
C PHE A 27 -6.11 9.93 1.87
N SER A 28 -6.79 9.75 3.02
CA SER A 28 -7.98 10.52 3.42
C SER A 28 -9.21 10.20 2.55
N PRO A 29 -10.43 10.16 3.14
CA PRO A 29 -11.66 9.88 2.40
C PRO A 29 -11.88 10.80 1.19
N VAL A 30 -11.40 12.04 1.27
CA VAL A 30 -11.53 13.06 0.21
C VAL A 30 -10.73 12.68 -1.04
N LEU A 31 -9.60 11.99 -0.89
CA LEU A 31 -8.70 11.65 -2.00
C LEU A 31 -8.75 10.16 -2.37
N MET A 32 -9.59 9.35 -1.71
CA MET A 32 -9.62 7.90 -1.89
C MET A 32 -9.66 7.47 -3.37
N LEU A 33 -10.60 8.03 -4.16
CA LEU A 33 -10.77 7.68 -5.57
C LEU A 33 -9.55 8.08 -6.43
N ILE A 34 -8.85 9.13 -6.04
CA ILE A 34 -7.65 9.62 -6.73
C ILE A 34 -6.45 8.75 -6.34
N GLY A 35 -6.27 8.49 -5.04
CA GLY A 35 -5.15 7.73 -4.49
C GLY A 35 -5.15 6.28 -4.96
N GLU A 36 -6.29 5.60 -4.90
CA GLU A 36 -6.43 4.22 -5.39
C GLU A 36 -6.08 4.13 -6.88
N ARG A 37 -6.66 5.01 -7.70
CA ARG A 37 -6.39 5.04 -9.14
C ARG A 37 -4.92 5.37 -9.44
N ALA A 38 -4.32 6.30 -8.69
CA ALA A 38 -2.93 6.68 -8.88
C ALA A 38 -1.98 5.51 -8.62
N VAL A 39 -2.20 4.71 -7.57
CA VAL A 39 -1.40 3.51 -7.28
C VAL A 39 -1.53 2.48 -8.40
N TYR A 40 -2.75 2.18 -8.84
CA TYR A 40 -2.95 1.20 -9.90
C TYR A 40 -2.51 1.68 -11.28
N GLN A 41 -2.58 2.97 -11.58
CA GLN A 41 -2.01 3.49 -12.84
C GLN A 41 -0.49 3.51 -12.80
N PHE A 42 0.11 3.80 -11.64
CA PHE A 42 1.55 3.87 -11.51
C PHE A 42 2.20 2.52 -11.82
N ILE A 43 1.65 1.42 -11.32
CA ILE A 43 2.17 0.08 -11.61
C ILE A 43 1.88 -0.37 -13.06
N SER A 44 0.74 0.01 -13.65
CA SER A 44 0.48 -0.18 -15.08
C SER A 44 1.51 0.55 -15.95
N TRP A 45 2.00 1.71 -15.49
CA TRP A 45 3.08 2.41 -16.18
C TRP A 45 4.44 1.74 -16.00
N LEU A 46 4.73 1.17 -14.83
CA LEU A 46 5.99 0.47 -14.55
C LEU A 46 6.10 -0.89 -15.26
N ALA A 47 4.99 -1.60 -15.43
CA ALA A 47 4.95 -2.94 -16.01
C ALA A 47 3.82 -3.03 -17.06
N PRO A 48 3.89 -2.27 -18.17
CA PRO A 48 2.79 -2.15 -19.12
C PRO A 48 2.44 -3.48 -19.81
N ASP A 49 3.42 -4.36 -20.01
CA ASP A 49 3.25 -5.63 -20.72
C ASP A 49 2.88 -6.80 -19.77
N ASP A 50 3.25 -6.68 -18.49
CA ASP A 50 3.11 -7.77 -17.51
C ASP A 50 2.01 -7.53 -16.46
N TYR A 51 1.58 -6.28 -16.26
CA TYR A 51 0.59 -5.94 -15.26
C TYR A 51 -0.83 -5.93 -15.84
N ALA A 52 -1.56 -7.04 -15.62
CA ALA A 52 -2.96 -7.18 -15.98
C ALA A 52 -3.95 -6.75 -14.88
N GLY A 53 -3.46 -6.16 -13.78
CA GLY A 53 -4.25 -5.96 -12.56
C GLY A 53 -4.07 -7.10 -11.55
N GLY A 54 -5.00 -7.21 -10.60
CA GLY A 54 -5.01 -8.28 -9.59
C GLY A 54 -5.56 -7.86 -8.24
N LEU A 55 -5.60 -8.79 -7.28
CA LEU A 55 -5.96 -8.50 -5.90
C LEU A 55 -4.71 -8.05 -5.12
N TRP A 56 -4.71 -6.79 -4.70
CA TRP A 56 -3.59 -6.20 -3.97
C TRP A 56 -3.62 -6.60 -2.50
N HIS A 57 -2.54 -7.13 -1.95
CA HIS A 57 -2.42 -7.36 -0.51
C HIS A 57 -1.89 -6.10 0.19
N PHE A 58 -2.68 -5.56 1.11
CA PHE A 58 -2.27 -4.40 1.91
C PHE A 58 -1.45 -4.84 3.10
N HIS A 59 -0.38 -4.11 3.35
CA HIS A 59 0.53 -4.37 4.43
C HIS A 59 0.69 -3.09 5.25
N GLU A 60 0.71 -3.23 6.56
CA GLU A 60 0.82 -2.12 7.52
C GLU A 60 2.09 -2.29 8.35
N ARG A 61 2.59 -1.17 8.87
CA ARG A 61 3.73 -1.14 9.77
C ARG A 61 3.27 -0.48 11.07
N GLU A 62 3.40 -1.19 12.18
CA GLU A 62 2.89 -0.73 13.50
C GLU A 62 1.37 -0.47 13.54
N GLY A 63 0.59 -1.10 12.64
CA GLY A 63 -0.85 -0.88 12.59
C GLY A 63 -1.29 0.37 11.82
N GLN A 64 -0.36 1.01 11.09
CA GLN A 64 -0.59 2.17 10.23
C GLN A 64 -0.08 1.94 8.79
#